data_AF-A0A955DBF5-F1
#
_entry.id   AF-A0A955DBF5-F1
#
_cell.length_a   1.000
_cell.length_b   1.000
_cell.length_c   1.000
_cell.angle_alpha   90.00
_cell.angle_beta   90.00
_cell.angle_gamma   90.00
#
_symmetry.space_group_name_H-M   'P 1'
#
loop_
_entity.id
_entity.type
_entity.pdbx_description
1 polymer ?
#
loop_
_entity_poly.entity_id
_entity_poly.type
_entity_poly.pdbx_seq_one_letter_code
_entity_poly.pdbx_strand_id
1 'polypeptide(L)'
;MTRYEQFHAFRSRLNCRILGTDEKRGEGADGEARPGGTLVTKRFFALDGQAYKDGALDTRTKELMGLTASMVLRCDDCVAYHIDQCLRLGVTDEQLFEAFDVALIVGGSIVIPHLRRAVDFLDDAREARARGVTPGCPAE
;
A
#
# COMPACT_ATOMS: atom_id res chain seq x y z
N MET A 1 -0.23 3.84 -18.75
CA MET A 1 -0.11 3.94 -17.29
C MET A 1 0.03 2.52 -16.76
N THR A 2 1.17 2.16 -16.17
CA THR A 2 1.43 0.81 -15.63
C THR A 2 0.53 0.50 -14.44
N ARG A 3 0.47 -0.76 -13.98
CA ARG A 3 -0.32 -1.10 -12.79
C ARG A 3 0.20 -0.36 -11.56
N TYR A 4 1.52 -0.22 -11.46
CA TYR A 4 2.18 0.58 -10.41
C TYR A 4 1.71 2.05 -10.41
N GLU A 5 1.71 2.71 -11.57
CA GLU A 5 1.25 4.10 -11.68
C GLU A 5 -0.24 4.24 -11.36
N GLN A 6 -1.07 3.30 -11.83
CA GLN A 6 -2.50 3.24 -11.52
C GLN A 6 -2.77 3.10 -10.02
N PHE A 7 -2.03 2.22 -9.35
CA PHE A 7 -2.13 2.02 -7.91
C PHE A 7 -1.86 3.33 -7.14
N HIS A 8 -0.77 4.03 -7.46
CA HIS A 8 -0.43 5.28 -6.80
C HIS A 8 -1.41 6.42 -7.13
N ALA A 9 -1.81 6.56 -8.40
CA ALA A 9 -2.79 7.56 -8.80
C ALA A 9 -4.14 7.36 -8.08
N PHE A 10 -4.60 6.11 -7.99
CA PHE A 10 -5.83 5.76 -7.29
C PHE A 10 -5.75 6.09 -5.80
N ARG A 11 -4.70 5.60 -5.12
CA ARG A 11 -4.51 5.80 -3.68
C ARG A 11 -4.36 7.27 -3.30
N SER A 12 -3.52 8.02 -4.00
CA SER A 12 -3.30 9.44 -3.69
C SER A 12 -4.59 10.25 -3.86
N ARG A 13 -5.32 10.01 -4.96
CA ARG A 13 -6.61 10.68 -5.20
C ARG A 13 -7.62 10.37 -4.11
N LEU A 14 -7.75 9.09 -3.72
CA LEU A 14 -8.76 8.67 -2.76
C LEU A 14 -8.38 9.07 -1.33
N ASN A 15 -7.10 9.02 -0.96
CA ASN A 15 -6.63 9.55 0.31
C ASN A 15 -6.92 11.05 0.42
N CYS A 16 -6.67 11.82 -0.64
CA CYS A 16 -7.02 13.24 -0.68
C CYS A 16 -8.54 13.46 -0.52
N ARG A 17 -9.35 12.67 -1.25
CA ARG A 17 -10.81 12.73 -1.18
C ARG A 17 -11.36 12.37 0.21
N ILE A 18 -10.72 11.44 0.92
CA ILE A 18 -11.18 10.93 2.21
C ILE A 18 -10.65 11.80 3.36
N LEU A 19 -9.35 12.11 3.37
CA LEU A 19 -8.68 12.74 4.52
C LEU A 19 -8.53 14.25 4.37
N GLY A 20 -8.62 14.79 3.15
CA GLY A 20 -8.36 16.19 2.83
C GLY A 20 -9.32 17.20 3.45
N THR A 21 -8.89 18.46 3.42
CA THR A 21 -9.72 19.64 3.71
C THR A 21 -10.83 19.78 2.67
N ASP A 22 -11.87 20.54 2.99
CA ASP A 22 -13.01 20.75 2.11
C ASP A 22 -12.57 21.23 0.71
N GLU A 23 -11.62 22.18 0.66
CA GLU A 23 -10.97 22.65 -0.58
C GLU A 23 -10.34 21.50 -1.39
N LYS A 24 -9.60 20.60 -0.74
CA LYS A 24 -8.90 19.48 -1.38
C LYS A 24 -9.86 18.38 -1.85
N ARG A 25 -11.06 18.27 -1.27
CA ARG A 25 -12.07 17.25 -1.62
C ARG A 25 -12.93 17.65 -2.83
N GLY A 26 -12.97 18.95 -3.13
CA GLY A 26 -13.78 19.53 -4.19
C GLY A 26 -15.28 19.42 -3.94
N GLU A 27 -16.05 19.86 -4.92
CA GLU A 27 -17.51 19.97 -4.83
C GLU A 27 -18.23 18.77 -5.46
N GLY A 28 -19.41 18.46 -4.93
CA GLY A 28 -20.37 17.51 -5.46
C GLY A 28 -21.05 18.05 -6.71
N ALA A 29 -21.92 17.23 -7.30
CA ALA A 29 -22.71 17.65 -8.46
C ALA A 29 -23.71 18.78 -8.12
N ASP A 30 -24.02 18.93 -6.84
CA ASP A 30 -24.84 19.94 -6.20
C ASP A 30 -24.08 21.25 -5.90
N GLY A 31 -22.76 21.31 -6.14
CA GLY A 31 -21.94 22.48 -5.81
C GLY A 31 -21.57 22.57 -4.33
N GLU A 32 -21.98 21.61 -3.50
CA GLU A 32 -21.59 21.57 -2.08
C GLU A 32 -20.25 20.85 -1.91
N ALA A 33 -19.49 21.23 -0.88
CA ALA A 33 -18.24 20.54 -0.56
C ALA A 33 -18.51 19.06 -0.27
N ARG A 34 -17.83 18.15 -0.98
CA ARG A 34 -18.07 16.73 -0.76
C ARG A 34 -17.63 16.34 0.67
N PRO A 35 -18.43 15.57 1.43
CA PRO A 35 -18.07 15.19 2.80
C PRO A 35 -16.86 14.25 2.80
N GLY A 36 -15.94 14.46 3.74
CA GLY A 36 -14.76 13.61 3.95
C GLY A 36 -14.98 12.50 4.98
N GLY A 37 -13.92 11.77 5.29
CA GLY A 37 -13.88 10.83 6.40
C GLY A 37 -14.07 11.55 7.73
N THR A 38 -14.78 10.88 8.65
CA THR A 38 -15.03 11.42 9.99
C THR A 38 -13.75 11.43 10.84
N LEU A 39 -13.83 11.98 12.05
CA LEU A 39 -12.74 11.91 13.02
C LEU A 39 -12.29 10.47 13.30
N VAL A 40 -13.23 9.50 13.30
CA VAL A 40 -12.92 8.08 13.49
C VAL A 40 -12.07 7.56 12.33
N THR A 41 -12.48 7.83 11.09
CA THR A 41 -11.73 7.42 9.89
C THR A 41 -10.32 8.01 9.90
N LYS A 42 -10.19 9.32 10.17
CA LYS A 42 -8.89 10.01 10.20
C LYS A 42 -7.95 9.43 11.27
N ARG A 43 -8.48 9.15 12.46
CA ARG A 43 -7.70 8.53 13.56
C ARG A 43 -7.25 7.12 13.20
N PHE A 44 -8.09 6.33 12.56
CA PHE A 44 -7.70 4.97 12.16
C PHE A 44 -6.58 4.97 11.12
N PHE A 45 -6.68 5.82 10.09
CA PHE A 45 -5.61 6.00 9.10
C PHE A 45 -4.30 6.50 9.73
N ALA A 46 -4.40 7.40 10.73
CA ALA A 46 -3.22 7.84 11.47
C ALA A 46 -2.60 6.69 12.27
N LEU A 47 -3.40 5.86 12.95
CA LEU A 47 -2.91 4.71 13.70
C LEU A 47 -2.21 3.68 12.80
N ASP A 48 -2.77 3.40 11.62
CA ASP A 48 -2.17 2.52 10.61
C ASP A 48 -0.74 2.96 10.30
N GLY A 49 -0.53 4.22 9.91
CA GLY A 49 0.81 4.76 9.63
C GLY A 49 1.76 4.76 10.84
N GLN A 50 1.24 4.93 12.06
CA GLN A 50 2.07 4.90 13.28
C GLN A 50 2.53 3.48 13.63
N ALA A 51 1.74 2.45 13.31
CA ALA A 51 2.08 1.07 13.64
C ALA A 51 3.37 0.58 12.94
N TYR A 52 3.63 1.08 11.73
CA TYR A 52 4.78 0.70 10.90
C TYR A 52 6.07 1.48 11.21
N LYS A 53 6.04 2.53 12.05
CA LYS A 53 7.26 3.29 12.42
C LYS A 53 8.25 2.46 13.24
N ASP A 54 9.52 2.84 13.22
CA ASP A 54 10.57 2.20 14.03
C ASP A 54 10.23 2.13 15.52
N GLY A 55 10.63 1.03 16.15
CA GLY A 55 10.53 0.80 17.59
C GLY A 55 11.44 -0.36 18.01
N ALA A 56 10.94 -1.27 18.84
CA ALA A 56 11.66 -2.51 19.16
C ALA A 56 11.85 -3.42 17.94
N LEU A 57 10.99 -3.29 16.93
CA LEU A 57 11.16 -3.84 15.60
C LEU A 57 11.35 -2.67 14.63
N ASP A 58 12.28 -2.82 13.70
CA ASP A 58 12.51 -1.84 12.64
C ASP A 58 11.36 -1.83 11.61
N THR A 59 11.26 -0.72 10.88
CA THR A 59 10.22 -0.52 9.86
C THR A 59 10.30 -1.61 8.79
N ARG A 60 11.51 -2.06 8.41
CA ARG A 60 11.70 -3.13 7.43
C ARG A 60 11.01 -4.43 7.86
N THR A 61 11.23 -4.86 9.09
CA THR A 61 10.60 -6.05 9.66
C THR A 61 9.09 -5.89 9.71
N LYS A 62 8.61 -4.72 10.13
CA LYS A 62 7.17 -4.44 10.21
C LYS A 62 6.49 -4.46 8.84
N GLU A 63 7.12 -3.92 7.80
CA GLU A 63 6.57 -3.97 6.44
C GLU A 63 6.49 -5.41 5.88
N LEU A 64 7.48 -6.25 6.17
CA LEU A 64 7.41 -7.69 5.87
C LEU A 64 6.27 -8.39 6.63
N MET A 65 6.06 -8.04 7.91
CA MET A 65 4.90 -8.54 8.67
C MET A 65 3.57 -8.09 8.05
N GLY A 66 3.47 -6.82 7.65
CA GLY A 66 2.31 -6.26 6.95
C GLY A 66 2.03 -6.96 5.62
N LEU A 67 3.09 -7.27 4.86
CA LEU A 67 3.00 -8.03 3.62
C LEU A 67 2.43 -9.43 3.85
N THR A 68 3.02 -10.20 4.77
CA THR A 68 2.54 -11.55 5.10
C THR A 68 1.09 -11.52 5.60
N ALA A 69 0.75 -10.58 6.49
CA ALA A 69 -0.62 -10.41 6.99
C ALA A 69 -1.61 -10.09 5.86
N SER A 70 -1.23 -9.19 4.95
CA SER A 70 -2.05 -8.80 3.79
C SER A 70 -2.30 -9.95 2.82
N MET A 71 -1.30 -10.82 2.63
CA MET A 71 -1.42 -11.99 1.77
C MET A 71 -2.38 -13.03 2.35
N VAL A 72 -2.25 -13.37 3.65
CA VAL A 72 -3.16 -14.34 4.27
C VAL A 72 -4.60 -13.80 4.35
N LEU A 73 -4.76 -12.47 4.43
CA LEU A 73 -6.06 -11.79 4.35
C LEU A 73 -6.55 -11.57 2.90
N ARG A 74 -5.73 -11.89 1.89
CA ARG A 74 -6.09 -11.81 0.47
C ARG A 74 -6.48 -10.39 0.00
N CYS A 75 -5.82 -9.36 0.55
CA CYS A 75 -6.03 -7.96 0.17
C CYS A 75 -5.00 -7.50 -0.87
N ASP A 76 -5.38 -7.47 -2.16
CA ASP A 76 -4.44 -7.14 -3.26
C ASP A 76 -3.84 -5.72 -3.16
N ASP A 77 -4.63 -4.72 -2.75
CA ASP A 77 -4.14 -3.35 -2.57
C ASP A 77 -3.22 -3.22 -1.35
N CYS A 78 -3.46 -4.01 -0.29
CA CYS A 78 -2.60 -4.04 0.88
C CYS A 78 -1.27 -4.71 0.54
N VAL A 79 -1.31 -5.82 -0.21
CA VAL A 79 -0.12 -6.51 -0.72
C VAL A 79 0.72 -5.58 -1.60
N ALA A 80 0.10 -4.90 -2.57
CA ALA A 80 0.78 -3.92 -3.41
C ALA A 80 1.42 -2.78 -2.59
N TYR A 81 0.73 -2.28 -1.57
CA TYR A 81 1.26 -1.26 -0.67
C TYR A 81 2.53 -1.72 0.05
N HIS A 82 2.48 -2.88 0.70
CA HIS A 82 3.61 -3.39 1.47
C HIS A 82 4.79 -3.80 0.57
N ILE A 83 4.53 -4.27 -0.66
CA ILE A 83 5.60 -4.47 -1.66
C ILE A 83 6.29 -3.14 -1.96
N ASP A 84 5.54 -2.08 -2.28
CA ASP A 84 6.14 -0.77 -2.57
C ASP A 84 6.96 -0.22 -1.38
N GLN A 85 6.47 -0.36 -0.15
CA GLN A 85 7.24 0.03 1.04
C GLN A 85 8.50 -0.81 1.24
N CYS A 86 8.41 -2.14 1.12
CA CYS A 86 9.56 -3.04 1.19
C CYS A 86 10.65 -2.66 0.16
N LEU A 87 10.23 -2.37 -1.08
CA LEU A 87 11.13 -1.92 -2.15
C LEU A 87 11.84 -0.60 -1.83
N ARG A 88 11.15 0.36 -1.18
CA ARG A 88 11.75 1.63 -0.72
C ARG A 88 12.77 1.41 0.39
N LEU A 89 12.52 0.44 1.27
CA LEU A 89 13.39 0.09 2.40
C LEU A 89 14.56 -0.85 2.01
N GLY A 90 14.69 -1.15 0.71
CA GLY A 90 15.77 -1.99 0.18
C GLY A 90 15.65 -3.47 0.54
N VAL A 91 14.43 -3.95 0.80
CA VAL A 91 14.16 -5.39 0.93
C VAL A 91 14.48 -6.07 -0.41
N THR A 92 15.19 -7.20 -0.34
CA THR A 92 15.58 -7.97 -1.53
C THR A 92 14.43 -8.85 -2.02
N ASP A 93 14.51 -9.32 -3.26
CA ASP A 93 13.47 -10.20 -3.80
C ASP A 93 13.45 -11.54 -3.05
N GLU A 94 14.63 -12.05 -2.63
CA GLU A 94 14.73 -13.26 -1.80
C GLU A 94 13.97 -13.10 -0.48
N GLN A 95 14.10 -11.95 0.19
CA GLN A 95 13.37 -11.66 1.42
C GLN A 95 11.85 -11.57 1.19
N LEU A 96 11.41 -11.02 0.04
CA LEU A 96 10.00 -10.99 -0.33
C LEU A 96 9.46 -12.40 -0.56
N PHE A 97 10.20 -13.26 -1.29
CA PHE A 97 9.79 -14.64 -1.55
C PHE A 97 9.73 -15.48 -0.26
N GLU A 98 10.66 -15.30 0.68
CA GLU A 98 10.56 -15.96 2.00
C GLU A 98 9.27 -15.53 2.75
N ALA A 99 8.90 -14.24 2.71
CA ALA A 99 7.65 -13.77 3.30
C ALA A 99 6.40 -14.30 2.57
N PHE A 100 6.48 -14.47 1.25
CA PHE A 100 5.43 -15.07 0.42
C PHE A 100 5.24 -16.56 0.75
N ASP A 101 6.31 -17.30 0.97
CA ASP A 101 6.27 -18.71 1.34
C ASP A 101 5.61 -18.91 2.71
N VAL A 102 5.95 -18.07 3.69
CA VAL A 102 5.27 -18.06 5.00
C VAL A 102 3.78 -17.76 4.85
N ALA A 103 3.42 -16.77 4.03
CA ALA A 103 2.01 -16.46 3.78
C ALA A 103 1.27 -17.62 3.07
N LEU A 104 1.93 -18.28 2.12
CA LEU A 104 1.36 -19.39 1.36
C LEU A 104 1.10 -20.62 2.23
N ILE A 105 2.05 -20.98 3.11
CA ILE A 105 1.86 -22.14 3.99
C ILE A 105 0.79 -21.89 5.07
N VAL A 106 0.70 -20.64 5.57
CA VAL A 106 -0.30 -20.26 6.58
C VAL A 106 -1.70 -20.09 5.97
N GLY A 107 -1.80 -19.42 4.83
CA GLY A 107 -3.08 -19.12 4.17
C GLY A 107 -3.59 -20.21 3.23
N GLY A 108 -2.74 -21.17 2.86
CA GLY A 108 -3.05 -22.24 1.92
C GLY A 108 -3.11 -21.79 0.47
N SER A 109 -3.45 -22.72 -0.43
CA SER A 109 -3.42 -22.52 -1.89
C SER A 109 -4.32 -21.40 -2.40
N ILE A 110 -5.31 -20.94 -1.60
CA ILE A 110 -6.16 -19.80 -1.95
C ILE A 110 -5.39 -18.46 -2.00
N VAL A 111 -4.19 -18.41 -1.45
CA VAL A 111 -3.27 -17.25 -1.58
C VAL A 111 -2.62 -17.21 -2.97
N ILE A 112 -2.57 -18.32 -3.73
CA ILE A 112 -1.86 -18.38 -5.03
C ILE A 112 -2.30 -17.29 -6.03
N PRO A 113 -3.61 -16.99 -6.23
CA PRO A 113 -4.01 -15.89 -7.11
C PRO A 113 -3.48 -14.53 -6.66
N HIS A 114 -3.39 -14.29 -5.35
CA HIS A 114 -2.85 -13.06 -4.77
C HIS A 114 -1.33 -13.01 -4.89
N LEU A 115 -0.65 -14.15 -4.74
CA LEU A 115 0.79 -14.27 -5.00
C LEU A 115 1.13 -13.96 -6.47
N ARG A 116 0.35 -14.49 -7.43
CA ARG A 116 0.53 -14.16 -8.86
C ARG A 116 0.41 -12.65 -9.10
N ARG A 117 -0.59 -12.00 -8.48
CA ARG A 117 -0.78 -10.55 -8.56
C ARG A 117 0.30 -9.76 -7.83
N ALA A 118 0.87 -10.32 -6.76
CA ALA A 118 1.98 -9.73 -6.01
C ALA A 118 3.25 -9.68 -6.86
N VAL A 119 3.61 -10.79 -7.51
CA VAL A 119 4.78 -10.88 -8.39
C VAL A 119 4.62 -9.98 -9.62
N ASP A 120 3.43 -9.98 -10.25
CA ASP A 120 3.11 -9.06 -11.36
C ASP A 120 3.30 -7.58 -10.95
N PHE A 121 2.84 -7.19 -9.75
CA PHE A 121 3.03 -5.84 -9.24
C PHE A 121 4.50 -5.54 -8.89
N LEU A 122 5.24 -6.51 -8.34
CA LEU A 122 6.67 -6.40 -8.02
C LEU A 122 7.49 -6.07 -9.26
N ASP A 123 7.27 -6.80 -10.36
CA ASP A 123 7.95 -6.58 -11.64
C ASP A 123 7.65 -5.17 -12.19
N ASP A 124 6.37 -4.80 -12.24
CA ASP A 124 5.90 -3.47 -12.66
C ASP A 124 6.55 -2.34 -11.84
N ALA A 125 6.65 -2.52 -10.51
CA ALA A 125 7.25 -1.56 -9.59
C ALA A 125 8.77 -1.43 -9.81
N ARG A 126 9.48 -2.55 -10.00
CA ARG A 126 10.92 -2.55 -10.32
C ARG A 126 11.20 -1.84 -11.63
N GLU A 127 10.43 -2.12 -12.68
CA GLU A 127 10.57 -1.45 -13.98
C GLU A 127 10.25 0.04 -13.90
N ALA A 128 9.20 0.43 -13.16
CA ALA A 128 8.88 1.84 -12.94
C ALA A 128 10.04 2.57 -12.24
N ARG A 129 10.60 1.98 -11.18
CA ARG A 129 11.74 2.55 -10.45
C ARG A 129 13.01 2.62 -11.30
N ALA A 130 13.27 1.62 -12.14
CA ALA A 130 14.40 1.62 -13.09
C ALA A 130 14.27 2.76 -14.13
N ARG A 131 13.03 3.13 -14.51
CA ARG A 131 12.74 4.29 -15.36
C ARG A 131 12.75 5.63 -14.61
N GLY A 132 13.04 5.63 -13.31
CA GLY A 132 13.02 6.83 -12.47
C GLY A 132 11.61 7.31 -12.07
N VAL A 133 10.57 6.51 -12.35
CA VAL A 133 9.21 6.78 -11.87
C VAL A 133 9.16 6.45 -10.39
N THR A 134 9.24 7.47 -9.55
CA THR A 134 9.02 7.34 -8.11
C THR A 134 7.64 7.90 -7.78
N PRO A 135 6.80 7.18 -7.03
CA PRO A 135 5.52 7.70 -6.62
C PRO A 135 5.76 8.90 -5.71
N GLY A 136 5.23 10.06 -6.10
CA GLY A 136 5.22 11.23 -5.25
C GLY A 136 4.59 10.88 -3.90
N CYS A 137 5.29 11.18 -2.82
CA CYS A 137 4.67 11.30 -1.51
C CYS A 137 3.60 12.39 -1.62
N PRO A 138 2.31 12.14 -1.40
CA PRO A 138 1.44 13.23 -1.00
C PRO A 138 1.95 13.66 0.38
N ALA A 139 2.67 14.79 0.39
CA ALA A 139 3.13 15.44 1.59
C ALA A 139 2.01 15.47 2.64
N GLU A 140 2.36 15.10 3.87
CA GLU A 140 1.59 15.41 5.08
C GLU A 140 1.20 16.90 5.11
#